data_AF-A0A8T6HN27-F1
#
_entry.id   AF-A0A8T6HN27-F1
#
_cell.length_a   1.000
_cell.length_b   1.000
_cell.length_c   1.000
_cell.angle_alpha   90.00
_cell.angle_beta   90.00
_cell.angle_gamma   90.00
#
_symmetry.space_group_name_H-M   'P 1'
#
loop_
_entity.id
_entity.type
_entity.pdbx_description
1 polymer ?
#
loop_
_entity_poly.entity_id
_entity_poly.type
_entity_poly.pdbx_seq_one_letter_code
_entity_poly.pdbx_strand_id
1 'polypeptide(L)'
;MHIAACYTYPVKGMTTHSKASLELRPGESVVGDRAFIFAFGNAEPSGSVGWVSKRHSVTMLNTPYLAWIESGWDPEARVLSVTVKGQTRSAEVDDQASRMELSDWMTDVVLGLPENPLRGRPEREPLRLLGNGEARFTDRGPTQISLGGLSSLADLSEKAGVD
;
A
#
# COMPACT_ATOMS: atom_id res chain seq x y z
N MET A 1 -26.24 -10.03 -8.43
CA MET A 1 -25.17 -9.54 -7.54
C MET A 1 -24.99 -8.04 -7.76
N HIS A 2 -24.78 -7.24 -6.72
CA HIS A 2 -24.44 -5.82 -6.88
C HIS A 2 -23.23 -5.49 -6.00
N ILE A 3 -22.40 -4.53 -6.43
CA ILE A 3 -21.26 -4.05 -5.65
C ILE A 3 -21.79 -3.09 -4.60
N ALA A 4 -21.70 -3.45 -3.31
CA ALA A 4 -22.20 -2.63 -2.22
C ALA A 4 -21.24 -1.47 -1.87
N ALA A 5 -19.94 -1.66 -2.05
CA ALA A 5 -18.92 -0.66 -1.79
C ALA A 5 -17.61 -1.00 -2.51
N CYS A 6 -16.83 0.04 -2.79
CA CYS A 6 -15.49 -0.05 -3.37
C CYS A 6 -14.50 0.65 -2.44
N TYR A 7 -13.31 0.05 -2.29
CA TYR A 7 -12.29 0.50 -1.36
C TYR A 7 -10.90 0.38 -1.97
N THR A 8 -10.04 1.38 -1.71
CA THR A 8 -8.61 1.33 -2.04
C THR A 8 -7.75 1.64 -0.83
N TYR A 9 -6.52 1.15 -0.83
CA TYR A 9 -5.54 1.33 0.23
C TYR A 9 -4.24 1.83 -0.40
N PRO A 10 -4.05 3.14 -0.61
CA PRO A 10 -2.91 3.66 -1.35
C PRO A 10 -1.57 3.17 -0.82
N VAL A 11 -1.39 3.17 0.50
CA VAL A 11 -0.22 2.62 1.18
C VAL A 11 -0.57 1.28 1.84
N LYS A 12 0.26 0.27 1.61
CA LYS A 12 0.06 -1.06 2.20
C LYS A 12 0.06 -0.98 3.74
N GLY A 13 -1.05 -1.42 4.33
CA GLY A 13 -1.22 -1.53 5.79
C GLY A 13 -1.81 -0.29 6.47
N MET A 14 -2.10 0.77 5.72
CA MET A 14 -2.77 1.99 6.21
C MET A 14 -4.28 1.94 5.96
N THR A 15 -5.02 2.99 6.36
CA THR A 15 -6.49 3.01 6.24
C THR A 15 -6.98 3.04 4.79
N THR A 16 -8.25 2.68 4.63
CA THR A 16 -8.94 2.61 3.35
C THR A 16 -9.57 3.94 2.93
N HIS A 17 -9.80 4.07 1.63
CA HIS A 17 -10.63 5.10 1.01
C HIS A 17 -11.79 4.46 0.28
N SER A 18 -13.01 4.91 0.61
CA SER A 18 -14.16 4.57 -0.20
C SER A 18 -14.03 5.21 -1.58
N LYS A 19 -14.38 4.48 -2.63
CA LYS A 19 -14.41 4.94 -4.01
C LYS A 19 -15.81 4.71 -4.60
N ALA A 20 -16.22 5.56 -5.52
CA ALA A 20 -17.46 5.36 -6.28
C ALA A 20 -17.32 4.20 -7.29
N SER A 21 -16.11 4.00 -7.82
CA SER A 21 -15.77 2.94 -8.77
C SER A 21 -14.29 2.58 -8.63
N LEU A 22 -13.91 1.40 -9.16
CA LEU A 22 -12.54 0.93 -9.24
C LEU A 22 -12.20 0.67 -10.71
N GLU A 23 -10.96 0.97 -11.09
CA GLU A 23 -10.42 0.63 -12.41
C GLU A 23 -9.61 -0.66 -12.30
N LEU A 24 -9.86 -1.60 -13.21
CA LEU A 24 -9.11 -2.85 -13.37
C LEU A 24 -8.47 -2.85 -14.76
N ARG A 25 -7.18 -3.20 -14.83
CA ARG A 25 -6.43 -3.34 -16.09
C ARG A 25 -5.97 -4.78 -16.27
N PRO A 26 -5.92 -5.31 -17.51
CA PRO A 26 -5.41 -6.65 -17.77
C PRO A 26 -4.00 -6.83 -17.19
N GLY A 27 -3.81 -7.89 -16.38
CA GLY A 27 -2.52 -8.19 -15.74
C GLY A 27 -2.20 -7.34 -14.50
N GLU A 28 -3.05 -6.40 -14.12
CA GLU A 28 -2.86 -5.54 -12.95
C GLU A 28 -3.91 -5.81 -11.85
N SER A 29 -3.69 -5.21 -10.68
CA SER A 29 -4.71 -5.07 -9.63
C SER A 29 -5.52 -3.80 -9.85
N VAL A 30 -6.45 -3.52 -8.95
CA VAL A 30 -7.11 -2.22 -8.83
C VAL A 30 -6.08 -1.09 -8.91
N VAL A 31 -6.30 -0.15 -9.83
CA VAL A 31 -5.39 0.97 -10.08
C VAL A 31 -5.27 1.84 -8.82
N GLY A 32 -4.03 2.21 -8.47
CA GLY A 32 -3.72 3.06 -7.32
C GLY A 32 -3.86 2.38 -5.95
N ASP A 33 -4.28 1.12 -5.92
CA ASP A 33 -4.43 0.35 -4.70
C ASP A 33 -3.12 -0.37 -4.36
N ARG A 34 -2.70 -0.24 -3.10
CA ARG A 34 -1.41 -0.71 -2.57
C ARG A 34 -0.24 -0.27 -3.47
N ALA A 35 -0.34 0.97 -3.97
CA ALA A 35 0.64 1.55 -4.88
C ALA A 35 1.94 1.97 -4.21
N PHE A 36 1.92 2.05 -2.87
CA PHE A 36 3.04 2.48 -2.05
C PHE A 36 3.25 1.57 -0.85
N ILE A 37 4.47 1.57 -0.33
CA ILE A 37 4.84 0.90 0.92
C ILE A 37 6.01 1.62 1.58
N PHE A 38 6.02 1.63 2.91
CA PHE A 38 7.21 2.01 3.67
C PHE A 38 8.02 0.74 3.98
N ALA A 39 9.11 0.57 3.22
CA ALA A 39 10.05 -0.54 3.39
C ALA A 39 11.17 -0.15 4.36
N PHE A 40 11.89 -1.13 4.90
CA PHE A 40 13.16 -0.83 5.57
C PHE A 40 14.18 -0.34 4.54
N GLY A 41 15.10 0.55 4.92
CA GLY A 41 16.06 1.18 4.01
C GLY A 41 16.88 0.17 3.21
N ASN A 42 17.26 -0.93 3.86
CA ASN A 42 18.00 -2.06 3.30
C ASN A 42 17.14 -3.11 2.58
N ALA A 43 15.86 -2.83 2.34
CA ALA A 43 15.02 -3.73 1.57
C ALA A 43 15.40 -3.66 0.09
N GLU A 44 15.58 -4.82 -0.54
CA GLU A 44 15.93 -4.95 -1.96
C GLU A 44 14.68 -5.26 -2.79
N PRO A 45 14.13 -4.29 -3.55
CA PRO A 45 12.98 -4.53 -4.41
C PRO A 45 13.36 -5.39 -5.61
N SER A 46 12.42 -6.19 -6.09
CA SER A 46 12.62 -7.14 -7.19
C SER A 46 11.66 -6.88 -8.36
N GLY A 47 12.11 -7.21 -9.56
CA GLY A 47 11.33 -7.08 -10.79
C GLY A 47 11.20 -5.63 -11.28
N SER A 48 10.60 -5.46 -12.46
CA SER A 48 10.42 -4.16 -13.12
C SER A 48 9.51 -3.19 -12.35
N VAL A 49 8.64 -3.72 -11.49
CA VAL A 49 7.68 -2.95 -10.68
C VAL A 49 8.17 -2.68 -9.25
N GLY A 50 9.40 -3.11 -8.92
CA GLY A 50 10.00 -2.88 -7.61
C GLY A 50 9.24 -3.51 -6.45
N TRP A 51 8.74 -4.74 -6.61
CA TRP A 51 8.00 -5.42 -5.54
C TRP A 51 8.94 -5.84 -4.41
N VAL A 52 8.49 -5.66 -3.16
CA VAL A 52 9.19 -6.11 -1.96
C VAL A 52 8.28 -6.97 -1.10
N SER A 53 8.85 -8.02 -0.51
CA SER A 53 8.13 -8.84 0.47
C SER A 53 7.77 -8.02 1.71
N LYS A 54 6.54 -8.19 2.20
CA LYS A 54 6.03 -7.53 3.42
C LYS A 54 6.88 -7.73 4.67
N ARG A 55 7.75 -8.75 4.69
CA ARG A 55 8.69 -9.00 5.79
C ARG A 55 9.82 -7.97 5.86
N HIS A 56 10.09 -7.26 4.76
CA HIS A 56 11.08 -6.18 4.68
C HIS A 56 10.41 -4.79 4.71
N SER A 57 9.26 -4.68 5.36
CA SER A 57 8.48 -3.45 5.39
C SER A 57 7.68 -3.31 6.67
N VAL A 58 7.21 -2.09 6.92
CA VAL A 58 6.24 -1.81 7.99
C VAL A 58 4.86 -2.16 7.45
N THR A 59 4.19 -3.11 8.09
CA THR A 59 2.84 -3.54 7.75
C THR A 59 2.06 -3.85 9.03
N MET A 60 0.75 -4.05 8.95
CA MET A 60 -0.05 -4.42 10.12
C MET A 60 0.40 -5.73 10.79
N LEU A 61 1.22 -6.56 10.12
CA LEU A 61 1.80 -7.76 10.73
C LEU A 61 2.78 -7.45 11.88
N ASN A 62 3.51 -6.33 11.79
CA ASN A 62 4.56 -5.95 12.74
C ASN A 62 4.36 -4.56 13.34
N THR A 63 3.27 -3.87 12.95
CA THR A 63 2.93 -2.52 13.37
C THR A 63 1.41 -2.34 13.26
N PRO A 64 0.62 -2.91 14.20
CA PRO A 64 -0.85 -2.92 14.10
C PRO A 64 -1.45 -1.51 14.06
N TYR A 65 -0.79 -0.55 14.70
CA TYR A 65 -1.20 0.86 14.74
C TYR A 65 -1.18 1.58 13.38
N LEU A 66 -0.61 0.98 12.33
CA LEU A 66 -0.75 1.51 10.97
C LEU A 66 -2.21 1.63 10.53
N ALA A 67 -3.11 0.81 11.09
CA ALA A 67 -4.54 0.86 10.80
C ALA A 67 -5.21 2.19 11.20
N TRP A 68 -4.54 3.08 11.92
CA TRP A 68 -5.02 4.44 12.25
C TRP A 68 -4.32 5.54 11.46
N ILE A 69 -3.36 5.20 10.61
CA ILE A 69 -2.67 6.15 9.75
C ILE A 69 -3.44 6.25 8.44
N GLU A 70 -3.82 7.47 8.08
CA GLU A 70 -4.51 7.73 6.83
C GLU A 70 -3.52 8.00 5.72
N SER A 71 -3.82 7.52 4.50
CA SER A 71 -2.97 7.77 3.33
C SER A 71 -3.79 8.08 2.10
N GLY A 72 -3.55 9.20 1.43
CA GLY A 72 -4.23 9.58 0.19
C GLY A 72 -3.30 9.53 -1.00
N TRP A 73 -3.81 9.13 -2.17
CA TRP A 73 -3.07 9.19 -3.44
C TRP A 73 -3.85 9.99 -4.46
N ASP A 74 -3.24 11.08 -4.93
CA ASP A 74 -3.71 11.88 -6.05
C ASP A 74 -2.91 11.50 -7.32
N PRO A 75 -3.51 10.73 -8.24
CA PRO A 75 -2.82 10.31 -9.46
C PRO A 75 -2.61 11.45 -10.46
N GLU A 76 -3.42 12.51 -10.43
CA GLU A 76 -3.32 13.65 -11.34
C GLU A 76 -2.18 14.57 -10.90
N ALA A 77 -2.16 14.95 -9.62
CA ALA A 77 -1.08 15.75 -9.05
C ALA A 77 0.19 14.94 -8.80
N ARG A 78 0.11 13.60 -8.83
CA ARG A 78 1.17 12.66 -8.46
C ARG A 78 1.70 12.86 -7.04
N VAL A 79 0.79 13.16 -6.11
CA VAL A 79 1.09 13.43 -4.70
C VAL A 79 0.55 12.31 -3.80
N LEU A 80 1.45 11.71 -3.01
CA LEU A 80 1.10 10.86 -1.88
C LEU A 80 0.96 11.74 -0.63
N SER A 81 -0.10 11.55 0.14
CA SER A 81 -0.30 12.18 1.45
C SER A 81 -0.44 11.12 2.53
N VAL A 82 0.05 11.43 3.73
CA VAL A 82 -0.09 10.60 4.92
C VAL A 82 -0.48 11.49 6.10
N THR A 83 -1.52 11.10 6.83
CA THR A 83 -2.05 11.84 7.98
C THR A 83 -1.96 10.98 9.24
N VAL A 84 -1.31 11.52 10.27
CA VAL A 84 -1.12 10.89 11.57
C VAL A 84 -1.57 11.86 12.65
N LYS A 85 -2.59 11.49 13.43
CA LYS A 85 -3.14 12.34 14.52
C LYS A 85 -3.46 13.78 14.05
N GLY A 86 -4.05 13.90 12.86
CA GLY A 86 -4.43 15.18 12.25
C GLY A 86 -3.28 15.98 11.63
N GLN A 87 -2.03 15.49 11.67
CA GLN A 87 -0.90 16.10 10.98
C GLN A 87 -0.68 15.40 9.64
N THR A 88 -0.73 16.17 8.55
CA THR A 88 -0.50 15.66 7.20
C THR A 88 0.91 16.02 6.72
N ARG A 89 1.56 15.05 6.07
CA ARG A 89 2.75 15.23 5.24
C ARG A 89 2.49 14.63 3.88
N SER A 90 3.11 15.21 2.86
CA SER A 90 2.96 14.76 1.49
C SER A 90 4.31 14.66 0.81
N ALA A 91 4.40 13.78 -0.19
CA ALA A 91 5.54 13.68 -1.09
C ALA A 91 5.05 13.68 -2.53
N GLU A 92 5.72 14.44 -3.37
CA GLU A 92 5.59 14.33 -4.81
C GLU A 92 6.33 13.08 -5.25
N VAL A 93 5.70 12.24 -6.08
CA VAL A 93 6.27 10.94 -6.43
C VAL A 93 7.59 11.05 -7.19
N ASP A 94 7.76 12.12 -7.96
CA ASP A 94 8.92 12.33 -8.82
C ASP A 94 9.99 13.22 -8.16
N ASP A 95 9.74 13.73 -6.95
CA ASP A 95 10.71 14.51 -6.17
C ASP A 95 11.34 13.64 -5.08
N GLN A 96 12.63 13.35 -5.24
CA GLN A 96 13.36 12.55 -4.28
C GLN A 96 13.50 13.23 -2.90
N ALA A 97 13.54 14.57 -2.83
CA ALA A 97 13.69 15.29 -1.57
C ALA A 97 12.45 15.13 -0.69
N SER A 98 11.26 15.45 -1.22
CA SER A 98 10.01 15.27 -0.46
C SER A 98 9.73 13.81 -0.09
N ARG A 99 10.14 12.85 -0.92
CA ARG A 99 10.06 11.41 -0.57
C ARG A 99 10.96 11.04 0.60
N MET A 100 12.18 11.57 0.67
CA MET A 100 13.08 11.36 1.81
C MET A 100 12.49 11.98 3.07
N GLU A 101 12.01 13.22 2.99
CA GLU A 101 11.36 13.90 4.13
C GLU A 101 10.15 13.13 4.66
N LEU A 102 9.29 12.61 3.77
CA LEU A 102 8.15 11.78 4.18
C LEU A 102 8.60 10.45 4.79
N SER A 103 9.69 9.86 4.29
CA SER A 103 10.24 8.61 4.80
C SER A 103 10.85 8.78 6.20
N ASP A 104 11.59 9.87 6.42
CA ASP A 104 12.16 10.22 7.72
C ASP A 104 11.05 10.48 8.74
N TRP A 105 10.05 11.29 8.36
CA TRP A 105 8.90 11.55 9.22
C TRP A 105 8.13 10.28 9.58
N MET A 106 7.93 9.37 8.62
CA MET A 106 7.28 8.09 8.89
C MET A 106 8.14 7.15 9.75
N THR A 107 9.47 7.24 9.66
CA THR A 107 10.38 6.52 10.56
C THR A 107 10.16 6.97 12.01
N ASP A 108 10.11 8.28 12.24
CA ASP A 108 9.86 8.85 13.57
C ASP A 108 8.47 8.48 14.09
N VAL A 109 7.44 8.57 13.25
CA VAL A 109 6.08 8.13 13.59
C VAL A 109 6.10 6.68 14.06
N VAL A 110 6.70 5.78 13.27
CA VAL A 110 6.73 4.34 13.57
C VAL A 110 7.53 4.05 14.85
N LEU A 111 8.68 4.70 15.07
CA LEU A 111 9.45 4.58 16.32
C LEU A 111 8.67 5.01 17.57
N GLY A 112 7.76 5.97 17.40
CA GLY A 112 6.86 6.46 18.44
C GLY A 112 5.66 5.54 18.74
N LEU A 113 5.39 4.53 17.90
CA LEU A 113 4.30 3.59 18.13
C LEU A 113 4.65 2.55 19.21
N PRO A 114 3.68 2.11 20.03
CA PRO A 114 3.93 1.14 21.10
C PRO A 114 4.51 -0.18 20.61
N GLU A 115 4.00 -0.67 19.47
CA GLU A 115 4.50 -1.85 18.78
C GLU A 115 5.01 -1.42 17.41
N ASN A 116 6.32 -1.56 17.21
CA ASN A 116 6.97 -1.17 15.98
C ASN A 116 8.11 -2.14 15.61
N PRO A 117 8.51 -2.18 14.34
CA PRO A 117 9.46 -3.15 13.85
C PRO A 117 10.91 -2.67 13.95
N LEU A 118 11.18 -1.43 14.37
CA LEU A 118 12.50 -0.80 14.34
C LEU A 118 13.20 -0.91 15.70
N ARG A 119 12.46 -0.76 16.81
CA ARG A 119 13.03 -0.79 18.17
C ARG A 119 13.62 -2.15 18.50
N GLY A 120 14.87 -2.17 18.92
CA GLY A 120 15.60 -3.40 19.27
C GLY A 120 15.91 -4.30 18.08
N ARG A 121 15.85 -3.75 16.85
CA ARG A 121 16.08 -4.47 15.59
C ARG A 121 17.08 -3.70 14.72
N PRO A 122 18.38 -3.64 15.12
CA PRO A 122 19.40 -2.85 14.42
C PRO A 122 19.63 -3.29 12.96
N GLU A 123 19.22 -4.49 12.59
CA GLU A 123 19.25 -4.99 11.22
C GLU A 123 18.21 -4.33 10.28
N ARG A 124 17.27 -3.56 10.83
CA ARG A 124 16.25 -2.82 10.07
C ARG A 124 16.61 -1.35 10.03
N GLU A 125 16.95 -0.88 8.84
CA GLU A 125 17.28 0.53 8.59
C GLU A 125 16.03 1.43 8.64
N PRO A 126 16.22 2.76 8.80
CA PRO A 126 15.17 3.75 8.63
C PRO A 126 14.33 3.52 7.39
N LEU A 127 13.07 3.95 7.45
CA LEU A 127 12.11 3.62 6.41
C LEU A 127 12.46 4.34 5.11
N ARG A 128 12.06 3.71 4.00
CA ARG A 128 12.11 4.27 2.66
C ARG A 128 10.76 4.07 1.99
N LEU A 129 10.21 5.15 1.45
CA LEU A 129 9.03 5.08 0.60
C LEU A 129 9.39 4.40 -0.73
N LEU A 130 8.74 3.28 -1.01
CA LEU A 130 8.76 2.62 -2.31
C LEU A 130 7.41 2.80 -3.02
N GLY A 131 7.45 2.73 -4.34
CA GLY A 131 6.29 2.91 -5.21
C GLY A 131 6.23 4.29 -5.88
N ASN A 132 5.50 4.31 -6.98
CA ASN A 132 5.37 5.45 -7.89
C ASN A 132 3.91 5.67 -8.37
N GLY A 133 2.93 5.07 -7.68
CA GLY A 133 1.52 5.05 -8.13
C GLY A 133 1.18 3.87 -9.06
N GLU A 134 2.17 3.23 -9.67
CA GLU A 134 2.00 2.11 -10.62
C GLU A 134 2.43 0.76 -10.04
N ALA A 135 3.44 0.76 -9.16
CA ALA A 135 3.82 -0.42 -8.39
C ALA A 135 2.62 -1.02 -7.63
N ARG A 136 2.68 -2.31 -7.29
CA ARG A 136 1.62 -2.99 -6.53
C ARG A 136 2.23 -3.86 -5.45
N PHE A 137 2.19 -3.39 -4.20
CA PHE A 137 2.74 -4.09 -3.04
C PHE A 137 1.74 -5.11 -2.47
N THR A 138 1.34 -6.07 -3.30
CA THR A 138 0.51 -7.19 -2.84
C THR A 138 1.33 -8.19 -2.01
N ASP A 139 0.67 -9.17 -1.41
CA ASP A 139 1.36 -10.17 -0.56
C ASP A 139 2.27 -11.12 -1.35
N ARG A 140 2.08 -11.22 -2.67
CA ARG A 140 2.87 -12.03 -3.59
C ARG A 140 3.36 -11.16 -4.75
N GLY A 141 4.44 -11.57 -5.42
CA GLY A 141 4.92 -10.87 -6.61
C GLY A 141 3.86 -10.80 -7.72
N PRO A 142 3.30 -11.95 -8.15
CA PRO A 142 2.14 -11.95 -9.03
C PRO A 142 0.90 -11.41 -8.33
N THR A 143 0.26 -10.42 -8.94
CA THR A 143 -1.01 -9.88 -8.45
C THR A 143 -2.10 -10.94 -8.52
N GLN A 144 -2.91 -11.03 -7.48
CA GLN A 144 -4.06 -11.93 -7.40
C GLN A 144 -5.29 -11.18 -6.89
N ILE A 145 -6.47 -11.58 -7.37
CA ILE A 145 -7.76 -11.12 -6.85
C ILE A 145 -8.33 -12.26 -6.02
N SER A 146 -8.81 -11.94 -4.82
CA SER A 146 -9.54 -12.88 -3.97
C SER A 146 -11.04 -12.65 -4.12
N LEU A 147 -11.77 -13.72 -4.39
CA LEU A 147 -13.23 -13.70 -4.49
C LEU A 147 -13.80 -14.34 -3.23
N GLY A 148 -14.54 -13.56 -2.45
CA GLY A 148 -15.29 -14.03 -1.30
C GLY A 148 -16.71 -14.42 -1.70
N GLY A 149 -17.09 -15.67 -1.43
CA GLY A 149 -18.48 -16.15 -1.58
C GLY A 149 -18.71 -17.01 -2.82
N LEU A 150 -19.41 -18.13 -2.63
CA LEU A 150 -19.73 -19.09 -3.69
C LEU A 150 -20.60 -18.48 -4.81
N SER A 151 -21.51 -17.57 -4.46
CA SER A 151 -22.33 -16.85 -5.43
C SER A 151 -21.52 -15.94 -6.34
N SER A 152 -20.49 -15.27 -5.79
CA SER A 152 -19.59 -14.41 -6.55
C SER A 152 -18.73 -15.22 -7.50
N LEU A 153 -18.30 -16.41 -7.06
CA LEU A 153 -17.53 -17.34 -7.87
C LEU A 153 -18.37 -17.88 -9.02
N ALA A 154 -19.59 -18.35 -8.76
CA ALA A 154 -20.49 -18.87 -9.79
C ALA A 154 -20.84 -17.81 -10.85
N ASP A 155 -21.20 -16.60 -10.43
CA ASP A 155 -21.51 -15.48 -11.33
C ASP A 155 -20.30 -15.08 -12.19
N LEU A 156 -19.07 -15.16 -11.64
CA LEU A 156 -17.87 -14.93 -12.43
C LEU A 156 -17.58 -16.08 -13.41
N SER A 157 -17.73 -17.34 -12.98
CA SER A 157 -17.51 -18.51 -13.83
C SER A 157 -18.41 -18.50 -15.07
N GLU A 158 -19.70 -18.21 -14.86
CA GLU A 158 -20.69 -18.08 -15.94
C GLU A 158 -20.27 -16.99 -16.94
N LYS A 159 -19.90 -15.79 -16.44
CA LYS A 159 -19.50 -14.66 -17.29
C LYS A 159 -18.16 -14.85 -18.01
N ALA A 160 -17.24 -15.60 -17.40
CA ALA A 160 -15.96 -15.93 -17.99
C ALA A 160 -16.03 -17.15 -18.93
N GLY A 161 -17.18 -17.83 -19.01
CA GLY A 161 -17.37 -18.99 -19.88
C GLY A 161 -16.51 -20.20 -19.47
N VAL A 162 -16.30 -20.38 -18.17
CA VAL A 162 -15.48 -21.46 -17.59
C VAL A 162 -16.31 -22.52 -16.86
N ASP A 163 -17.57 -22.69 -17.27
CA ASP A 163 -18.42 -23.81 -16.86
C ASP A 163 -18.12 -25.09 -17.65
#